data_AF-A0A2W4S231-F1
#
_entry.id   AF-A0A2W4S231-F1
#
_cell.length_a   1.000
_cell.length_b   1.000
_cell.length_c   1.000
_cell.angle_alpha   90.00
_cell.angle_beta   90.00
_cell.angle_gamma   90.00
#
_symmetry.space_group_name_H-M   'P 1'
#
loop_
_entity.id
_entity.type
_entity.pdbx_description
1 polymer ?
#
loop_
_entity_poly.entity_id
_entity_poly.type
_entity_poly.pdbx_seq_one_letter_code
_entity_poly.pdbx_strand_id
1 'polypeptide(L)'
;MLSVTQYLEKNFPDFFAEARFHVGNDDYFLYSRFGQYLARSIEQNRAPRQKINRGFTVLNKMARISARHPSVRGMLVTGPLEHIIDAPKARELAKKRLSPVAQGMLESLCE
;
A
#
# COMPACT_ATOMS: atom_id res chain seq x y z
N MET A 1 -6.97 -12.00 -0.47
CA MET A 1 -7.08 -10.70 0.24
C MET A 1 -7.09 -10.85 1.75
N LEU A 2 -7.85 -11.79 2.33
CA LEU A 2 -7.92 -12.02 3.79
C LEU A 2 -6.57 -12.01 4.53
N SER A 3 -5.55 -12.72 4.02
CA SER A 3 -4.23 -12.76 4.67
C SER A 3 -3.45 -11.44 4.60
N VAL A 4 -3.75 -10.57 3.62
CA VAL A 4 -3.20 -9.21 3.54
C VAL A 4 -3.92 -8.30 4.52
N THR A 5 -5.26 -8.39 4.56
CA THR A 5 -6.09 -7.59 5.46
C THR A 5 -5.74 -7.89 6.93
N GLN A 6 -5.57 -9.16 7.29
CA GLN A 6 -5.11 -9.58 8.62
C GLN A 6 -3.70 -9.09 8.95
N TYR A 7 -2.78 -9.11 7.97
CA TYR A 7 -1.45 -8.57 8.17
C TYR A 7 -1.48 -7.06 8.39
N LEU A 8 -2.31 -6.35 7.63
CA LEU A 8 -2.52 -4.92 7.75
C LEU A 8 -3.09 -4.57 9.14
N GLU A 9 -4.18 -5.21 9.54
CA GLU A 9 -4.81 -5.04 10.86
C GLU A 9 -3.82 -5.26 12.01
N LYS A 10 -3.06 -6.36 11.97
CA LYS A 10 -2.08 -6.69 13.01
C LYS A 10 -0.95 -5.66 13.14
N ASN A 11 -0.51 -5.08 12.03
CA ASN A 11 0.68 -4.21 12.01
C ASN A 11 0.35 -2.71 12.03
N PHE A 12 -0.90 -2.35 11.73
CA PHE A 12 -1.41 -0.99 11.65
C PHE A 12 -2.79 -0.87 12.32
N PRO A 13 -2.93 -1.25 13.60
CA PRO A 13 -4.24 -1.30 14.26
C PRO A 13 -4.92 0.06 14.30
N ASP A 14 -4.18 1.16 14.53
CA ASP A 14 -4.75 2.51 14.58
C ASP A 14 -5.35 2.93 13.24
N PHE A 15 -4.60 2.71 12.16
CA PHE A 15 -5.07 2.97 10.79
C PHE A 15 -6.29 2.09 10.47
N PHE A 16 -6.24 0.82 10.85
CA PHE A 16 -7.29 -0.13 10.51
C PHE A 16 -8.60 0.22 11.22
N ALA A 17 -8.53 0.61 12.49
CA ALA A 17 -9.69 1.07 13.26
C ALA A 17 -10.32 2.33 12.63
N GLU A 18 -9.50 3.33 12.28
CA GLU A 18 -9.97 4.56 11.63
C GLU A 18 -10.57 4.26 10.25
N ALA A 19 -9.87 3.51 9.41
CA ALA A 19 -10.32 3.19 8.06
C ALA A 19 -11.64 2.41 8.10
N ARG A 20 -11.76 1.38 8.95
CA ARG A 20 -12.99 0.57 9.05
C ARG A 20 -14.21 1.38 9.44
N PHE A 21 -14.06 2.38 10.32
CA PHE A 21 -15.15 3.28 10.65
C PHE A 21 -15.67 4.07 9.44
N HIS A 22 -14.78 4.43 8.51
CA HIS A 22 -15.13 5.24 7.34
C HIS A 22 -15.56 4.45 6.11
N VAL A 23 -15.02 3.24 5.89
CA VAL A 23 -15.19 2.51 4.61
C VAL A 23 -15.87 1.13 4.74
N GLY A 24 -16.23 0.69 5.96
CA GLY A 24 -16.94 -0.56 6.16
C GLY A 24 -16.14 -1.79 5.68
N ASN A 25 -16.74 -2.61 4.81
CA ASN A 25 -16.15 -3.85 4.25
C ASN A 25 -15.57 -3.70 2.84
N ASP A 26 -15.40 -2.47 2.35
CA ASP A 26 -14.83 -2.25 1.03
C ASP A 26 -13.29 -2.31 1.05
N ASP A 27 -12.76 -3.43 0.56
CA ASP A 27 -11.31 -3.65 0.43
C ASP A 27 -10.65 -2.57 -0.44
N TYR A 28 -11.29 -2.11 -1.52
CA TYR A 28 -10.69 -1.11 -2.41
C TYR A 28 -10.38 0.18 -1.67
N PHE A 29 -11.37 0.73 -0.96
CA PHE A 29 -11.17 1.98 -0.22
C PHE A 29 -10.18 1.80 0.94
N LEU A 30 -10.20 0.66 1.62
CA LEU A 30 -9.24 0.35 2.68
C LEU A 30 -7.79 0.43 2.17
N TYR A 31 -7.50 -0.23 1.05
CA TYR A 31 -6.13 -0.24 0.51
C TYR A 31 -5.74 1.10 -0.13
N SER A 32 -6.65 1.79 -0.81
CA SER A 32 -6.39 3.14 -1.32
C SER A 32 -6.00 4.10 -0.18
N ARG A 33 -6.79 4.12 0.90
CA ARG A 33 -6.48 4.92 2.12
C ARG A 33 -5.18 4.50 2.77
N PHE A 34 -4.84 3.21 2.72
CA PHE A 34 -3.57 2.73 3.25
C PHE A 34 -2.37 3.29 2.46
N GLY A 35 -2.47 3.36 1.13
CA GLY A 35 -1.46 4.01 0.30
C GLY A 35 -1.25 5.47 0.69
N GLN A 36 -2.34 6.23 0.80
CA GLN A 36 -2.30 7.61 1.24
C GLN A 36 -1.65 7.76 2.63
N TYR A 37 -2.05 6.91 3.57
CA TYR A 37 -1.45 6.87 4.92
C TYR A 37 0.05 6.63 4.88
N LEU A 38 0.50 5.64 4.10
CA LEU A 38 1.91 5.28 3.99
C LEU A 38 2.72 6.40 3.34
N ALA A 39 2.24 6.94 2.21
CA ALA A 39 2.85 8.04 1.49
C ALA A 39 3.05 9.26 2.42
N ARG A 40 1.97 9.69 3.08
CA ARG A 40 2.01 10.82 4.03
C ARG A 40 2.95 10.57 5.20
N SER A 41 2.97 9.35 5.74
CA SER A 41 3.84 8.98 6.85
C SER A 41 5.33 9.08 6.48
N ILE A 42 5.68 8.71 5.24
CA ILE A 42 7.04 8.84 4.70
C ILE A 42 7.37 10.31 4.44
N GLU A 43 6.48 11.05 3.76
CA GLU A 43 6.70 12.47 3.43
C GLU A 43 6.97 13.33 4.67
N GLN A 44 6.22 13.07 5.73
CA GLN A 44 6.30 13.80 6.99
C GLN A 44 7.40 13.29 7.93
N ASN A 45 8.13 12.22 7.57
CA ASN A 45 9.10 11.53 8.43
C ASN A 45 8.51 11.15 9.81
N ARG A 46 7.21 10.82 9.86
CA ARG A 46 6.46 10.60 11.12
C ARG A 46 6.38 9.14 11.56
N ALA A 47 6.83 8.20 10.73
CA ALA A 47 6.77 6.77 11.05
C ALA A 47 8.17 6.16 11.26
N PRO A 48 8.35 5.32 12.29
CA PRO A 48 9.58 4.54 12.45
C PRO A 48 9.85 3.67 11.22
N ARG A 49 11.14 3.47 10.90
CA ARG A 49 11.58 2.67 9.74
C ARG A 49 10.94 1.28 9.68
N GLN A 50 10.76 0.62 10.82
CA GLN A 50 10.11 -0.70 10.88
C GLN A 50 8.64 -0.63 10.41
N LYS A 51 7.90 0.42 10.78
CA LYS A 51 6.50 0.63 10.36
C LYS A 51 6.43 0.89 8.85
N ILE A 52 7.36 1.66 8.30
CA ILE A 52 7.48 1.89 6.85
C ILE A 52 7.76 0.57 6.10
N ASN A 53 8.70 -0.25 6.58
CA ASN A 53 9.00 -1.54 5.96
C ASN A 53 7.80 -2.49 5.96
N ARG A 54 7.02 -2.51 7.05
CA ARG A 54 5.77 -3.26 7.13
C ARG A 54 4.74 -2.75 6.11
N GLY A 55 4.75 -1.44 5.82
CA GLY A 55 3.85 -0.86 4.83
C GLY A 55 4.17 -1.34 3.43
N PHE A 56 5.44 -1.31 3.03
CA PHE A 56 5.86 -1.92 1.77
C PHE A 56 5.63 -3.43 1.73
N THR A 57 5.65 -4.12 2.86
CA THR A 57 5.31 -5.55 2.93
C THR A 57 3.83 -5.80 2.58
N VAL A 58 2.91 -4.91 2.96
CA VAL A 58 1.50 -4.99 2.54
C VAL A 58 1.40 -4.86 1.02
N LEU A 59 2.04 -3.84 0.43
CA LEU A 59 2.03 -3.62 -1.03
C LEU A 59 2.62 -4.81 -1.80
N ASN A 60 3.74 -5.35 -1.33
CA ASN A 60 4.38 -6.52 -1.93
C ASN A 60 3.50 -7.79 -1.82
N LYS A 61 2.74 -7.95 -0.73
CA LYS A 61 1.78 -9.05 -0.61
C LYS A 61 0.63 -8.88 -1.60
N MET A 62 0.12 -7.67 -1.80
CA MET A 62 -0.90 -7.40 -2.83
C MET A 62 -0.38 -7.74 -4.23
N ALA A 63 0.81 -7.28 -4.58
CA ALA A 63 1.42 -7.55 -5.88
C ALA A 63 1.68 -9.05 -6.13
N ARG A 64 2.01 -9.80 -5.08
CA ARG A 64 2.14 -11.27 -5.20
C ARG A 64 0.79 -11.93 -5.48
N ILE A 65 -0.27 -11.49 -4.80
CA ILE A 65 -1.63 -12.04 -5.00
C ILE A 65 -2.16 -11.67 -6.39
N SER A 66 -1.83 -10.48 -6.88
CA SER A 66 -2.34 -10.01 -8.16
C SER A 66 -1.89 -10.85 -9.36
N ALA A 67 -0.82 -11.64 -9.22
CA ALA A 67 -0.41 -12.63 -10.22
C ALA A 67 -1.48 -13.71 -10.50
N ARG A 68 -2.36 -13.99 -9.52
CA ARG A 68 -3.48 -14.94 -9.65
C ARG A 68 -4.85 -14.29 -9.62
N HIS A 69 -4.91 -13.00 -9.27
CA HIS A 69 -6.15 -12.25 -9.07
C HIS A 69 -6.05 -10.86 -9.71
N PRO A 70 -6.45 -10.70 -10.99
CA PRO A 70 -6.33 -9.44 -11.71
C PRO A 70 -7.03 -8.25 -11.03
N SER A 71 -8.13 -8.47 -10.32
CA SER A 71 -8.82 -7.42 -9.55
C SER A 71 -7.94 -6.80 -8.47
N VAL A 72 -7.05 -7.59 -7.85
CA VAL A 72 -6.08 -7.09 -6.87
C VAL A 72 -5.01 -6.23 -7.53
N ARG A 73 -4.66 -6.51 -8.80
CA ARG A 73 -3.77 -5.64 -9.58
C ARG A 73 -4.43 -4.27 -9.74
N GLY A 74 -5.69 -4.25 -10.22
CA GLY A 74 -6.45 -3.01 -10.38
C GLY A 74 -6.48 -2.21 -9.08
N MET A 75 -6.88 -2.85 -7.98
CA MET A 75 -6.92 -2.23 -6.65
C MET A 75 -5.57 -1.69 -6.16
N LEU A 76 -4.47 -2.42 -6.40
CA LEU A 76 -3.13 -1.97 -6.02
C LEU A 76 -2.67 -0.76 -6.85
N VAL A 77 -2.93 -0.80 -8.15
CA VAL A 77 -2.49 0.21 -9.12
C VAL A 77 -3.30 1.50 -8.94
N THR A 78 -4.64 1.43 -9.02
CA THR A 78 -5.54 2.60 -8.92
C THR A 78 -5.82 3.04 -7.48
N GLY A 79 -4.94 2.67 -6.55
CA GLY A 79 -5.13 2.91 -5.13
C GLY A 79 -3.78 3.16 -4.48
N PRO A 80 -3.19 2.18 -3.78
CA PRO A 80 -1.96 2.41 -3.07
C PRO A 80 -0.81 2.98 -3.90
N LEU A 81 -0.61 2.51 -5.14
CA LEU A 81 0.54 2.94 -5.94
C LEU A 81 0.38 4.35 -6.51
N GLU A 82 -0.84 4.79 -6.85
CA GLU A 82 -1.13 6.19 -7.19
C GLU A 82 -0.71 7.13 -6.05
N HIS A 83 -1.11 6.88 -4.81
CA HIS A 83 -0.68 7.74 -3.69
C HIS A 83 0.83 7.76 -3.46
N ILE A 84 1.53 6.66 -3.82
CA ILE A 84 2.99 6.56 -3.68
C ILE A 84 3.71 7.31 -4.80
N ILE A 85 3.20 7.27 -6.04
CA ILE A 85 3.84 7.94 -7.19
C ILE A 85 3.82 9.47 -7.05
N ASP A 86 2.75 9.99 -6.46
CA ASP A 86 2.53 11.43 -6.23
C ASP A 86 3.34 11.99 -5.07
N ALA A 87 3.92 11.13 -4.23
CA ALA A 87 4.70 11.50 -3.05
C ALA A 87 6.21 11.28 -3.30
N PRO A 88 7.03 12.35 -3.51
CA PRO A 88 8.40 12.20 -4.01
C PRO A 88 9.32 11.32 -3.15
N LYS A 89 9.32 11.48 -1.82
CA LYS A 89 10.13 10.64 -0.91
C LYS A 89 9.58 9.23 -0.83
N ALA A 90 8.25 9.09 -0.85
CA ALA A 90 7.62 7.77 -0.85
C ALA A 90 7.97 6.99 -2.14
N ARG A 91 7.92 7.63 -3.30
CA ARG A 91 8.33 7.08 -4.59
C ARG A 91 9.80 6.65 -4.58
N GLU A 92 10.70 7.51 -4.11
CA GLU A 92 12.12 7.18 -4.01
C GLU A 92 12.40 6.00 -3.06
N LEU A 93 11.63 5.90 -1.98
CA LEU A 93 11.74 4.77 -1.07
C LEU A 93 11.11 3.50 -1.65
N ALA A 94 10.03 3.63 -2.41
CA ALA A 94 9.35 2.53 -3.08
C ALA A 94 10.26 1.81 -4.06
N LYS A 95 11.04 2.56 -4.87
CA LYS A 95 12.09 2.00 -5.76
C LYS A 95 13.10 1.10 -5.04
N LYS A 96 13.28 1.27 -3.72
CA LYS A 96 14.23 0.50 -2.90
C LYS A 96 13.59 -0.61 -2.08
N ARG A 97 12.25 -0.65 -1.97
CA ARG A 97 11.51 -1.49 -0.99
C ARG A 97 10.41 -2.33 -1.62
N LEU A 98 9.92 -1.93 -2.79
CA LEU A 98 9.00 -2.75 -3.55
C LEU A 98 9.74 -3.97 -4.12
N SER A 99 9.02 -5.08 -4.18
CA SER A 99 9.43 -6.26 -4.92
C SER A 99 9.44 -5.95 -6.42
N PRO A 100 10.18 -6.70 -7.26
CA PRO A 100 10.23 -6.45 -8.70
C PRO A 100 8.86 -6.38 -9.37
N VAL A 101 7.91 -7.22 -8.93
CA VAL A 101 6.53 -7.24 -9.44
C VAL A 101 5.79 -5.95 -9.10
N ALA A 102 5.87 -5.51 -7.85
CA ALA A 102 5.21 -4.28 -7.42
C ALA A 102 5.88 -3.04 -8.03
N GLN A 103 7.20 -3.07 -8.20
CA GLN A 103 7.96 -2.00 -8.84
C GLN A 103 7.56 -1.85 -10.31
N GLY A 104 7.46 -2.94 -11.09
CA GLY A 104 6.99 -2.87 -12.47
C GLY A 104 5.57 -2.31 -12.60
N MET A 105 4.69 -2.57 -11.63
CA MET A 105 3.36 -1.95 -11.57
C MET A 105 3.40 -0.45 -11.27
N LEU A 106 4.32 -0.02 -10.40
CA LEU A 106 4.51 1.40 -10.09
C LEU A 106 5.12 2.13 -11.30
N GLU A 107 6.07 1.52 -12.00
CA GLU A 107 6.73 2.09 -13.18
C GLU A 107 5.74 2.25 -14.35
N SER A 108 4.80 1.32 -14.54
CA SER A 108 3.74 1.46 -15.55
C SER A 108 2.75 2.61 -15.31
N LEU A 109 2.80 3.27 -14.14
CA LEU A 109 2.03 4.49 -13.86
C LEU A 109 2.78 5.77 -14.26
N CYS A 110 4.09 5.68 -14.51
CA CYS A 110 4.92 6.80 -14.96
C CYS A 110 4.96 6.95 -16.49
N GLU A 111 4.47 5.95 -17.22
CA GLU A 111 4.46 5.86 -18.69
C GLU A 111 3.16 6.44 -19.25
#